data_AF-A0A928YZ80-F1
#
_entry.id   AF-A0A928YZ80-F1
#
_cell.length_a   1.000
_cell.length_b   1.000
_cell.length_c   1.000
_cell.angle_alpha   90.00
_cell.angle_beta   90.00
_cell.angle_gamma   90.00
#
_symmetry.space_group_name_H-M   'P 1'
#
loop_
_entity.id
_entity.type
_entity.pdbx_description
1 polymer ?
#
loop_
_entity_poly.entity_id
_entity_poly.type
_entity_poly.pdbx_seq_one_letter_code
_entity_poly.pdbx_strand_id
1 'polypeptide(L)'
;DAALDKNKAVLKSIADAGHEVGNHSFLHEPWLHLYSEEEVDTELSIAEKYIEKATGVRPVCFRGPGFSLSRTVLKVLAKRGYLCDASTFPTFLGPLARAYYFMTSKLSKEELEQRKQLFGRFKDGFRPLKPYRLRLESGNLVELPVTTMPVFKIPIHASYVLYLGVFSPALAMLYFRTAIALCRLFRVQPSILLHPLDFMGCDDLPELAFFPAMNLPSYKKVAMMSKIISVLTDSYSVLTISQHAHQVARVDKMPLMPPSAIAL
;
A
#
# COMPACT_ATOMS: atom_id res chain seq x y z
N ASP A 1 7.48 -0.36 15.03
CA ASP A 1 8.00 -1.73 15.25
C ASP A 1 9.51 -1.88 15.30
N ALA A 2 10.27 -1.44 14.29
CA ALA A 2 11.71 -1.72 14.21
C ALA A 2 12.56 -1.13 15.36
N ALA A 3 12.05 -0.13 16.07
CA ALA A 3 12.69 0.41 17.27
C ALA A 3 12.60 -0.50 18.50
N LEU A 4 11.70 -1.49 18.50
CA LEU A 4 11.49 -2.40 19.61
C LEU A 4 12.43 -3.60 19.49
N ASP A 5 13.31 -3.77 20.48
CA ASP A 5 14.31 -4.86 20.48
C ASP A 5 13.68 -6.24 20.33
N LYS A 6 12.52 -6.47 20.96
CA LYS A 6 11.76 -7.73 20.87
C LYS A 6 11.36 -8.11 19.44
N ASN A 7 11.24 -7.14 18.53
CA ASN A 7 10.82 -7.38 17.15
C ASN A 7 12.01 -7.59 16.19
N LYS A 8 13.25 -7.35 16.63
CA LYS A 8 14.42 -7.40 15.73
C LYS A 8 14.62 -8.76 15.10
N ALA A 9 14.51 -9.84 15.87
CA ALA A 9 14.72 -11.19 15.35
C ALA A 9 13.74 -11.54 14.22
N VAL A 10 12.45 -11.24 14.39
CA VAL A 10 11.43 -11.50 13.36
C VAL A 10 11.62 -10.58 12.15
N LEU A 11 11.92 -9.29 12.34
CA LEU A 11 12.16 -8.38 11.22
C LEU A 11 13.42 -8.76 10.43
N LYS A 12 14.48 -9.16 11.12
CA LYS A 12 15.70 -9.67 10.46
C LYS A 12 15.40 -10.93 9.65
N SER A 13 14.57 -11.84 10.17
CA SER A 13 14.22 -13.08 9.45
C SER A 13 13.52 -12.81 8.10
N ILE A 14 12.75 -11.71 7.98
CA ILE A 14 12.13 -11.28 6.73
C ILE A 14 13.20 -10.92 5.69
N ALA A 15 14.18 -10.11 6.10
CA ALA A 15 15.29 -9.72 5.23
C ALA A 15 16.21 -10.92 4.88
N ASP A 16 16.50 -11.79 5.86
CA ASP A 16 17.31 -13.00 5.66
C ASP A 16 16.65 -13.99 4.68
N ALA A 17 15.31 -14.00 4.60
CA ALA A 17 14.56 -14.77 3.62
C ALA A 17 14.57 -14.15 2.21
N GLY A 18 15.24 -13.01 2.02
CA GLY A 18 15.35 -12.32 0.72
C GLY A 18 14.16 -11.42 0.39
N HIS A 19 13.29 -11.12 1.35
CA HIS A 19 12.20 -10.16 1.14
C HIS A 19 12.72 -8.71 1.26
N GLU A 20 12.25 -7.84 0.38
CA GLU A 20 12.53 -6.40 0.47
C GLU A 20 11.88 -5.77 1.70
N VAL A 21 12.60 -4.86 2.36
CA VAL A 21 12.09 -4.03 3.45
C VAL A 21 11.98 -2.59 2.98
N GLY A 22 10.74 -2.08 2.91
CA GLY A 22 10.43 -0.69 2.57
C GLY A 22 10.18 0.18 3.81
N ASN A 23 10.11 1.51 3.62
CA ASN A 23 9.77 2.46 4.67
C ASN A 23 8.25 2.76 4.66
N HIS A 24 7.63 2.74 5.84
CA HIS A 24 6.21 3.06 6.04
C HIS A 24 5.98 4.13 7.13
N SER A 25 6.91 5.09 7.24
CA SER A 25 7.01 6.07 8.33
C SER A 25 7.32 5.44 9.70
N PHE A 26 7.65 6.27 10.70
CA PHE A 26 8.00 5.80 12.02
C PHE A 26 6.75 5.64 12.92
N LEU A 27 5.90 6.67 12.99
CA LEU A 27 4.69 6.67 13.81
C LEU A 27 3.47 6.04 13.11
N HIS A 28 3.57 5.75 11.81
CA HIS A 28 2.48 5.17 11.01
C HIS A 28 1.20 6.05 11.01
N GLU A 29 1.38 7.37 11.03
CA GLU A 29 0.25 8.29 11.06
C GLU A 29 -0.35 8.51 9.65
N PRO A 30 -1.66 8.27 9.47
CA PRO A 30 -2.28 8.34 8.14
C PRO A 30 -2.44 9.77 7.61
N TRP A 31 -2.07 10.78 8.40
CA TRP A 31 -2.07 12.20 8.03
C TRP A 31 -0.68 12.77 7.77
N LEU A 32 0.33 11.93 7.52
CA LEU A 32 1.71 12.34 7.17
C LEU A 32 1.77 13.41 6.07
N HIS A 33 0.76 13.50 5.19
CA HIS A 33 0.64 14.50 4.12
C HIS A 33 0.44 15.93 4.64
N LEU A 34 0.05 16.09 5.91
CA LEU A 34 -0.13 17.38 6.59
C LEU A 34 1.14 17.88 7.30
N TYR A 35 2.15 17.02 7.43
CA TYR A 35 3.40 17.36 8.11
C TYR A 35 4.20 18.40 7.33
N SER A 36 4.94 19.22 8.07
CA SER A 36 6.00 20.08 7.55
C SER A 36 7.15 19.25 6.96
N GLU A 37 8.02 19.89 6.18
CA GLU A 37 9.17 19.22 5.57
C GLU A 37 10.12 18.60 6.61
N GLU A 38 10.32 19.28 7.74
CA GLU A 38 11.19 18.85 8.84
C GLU A 38 10.59 17.66 9.62
N GLU A 39 9.28 17.67 9.86
CA GLU A 39 8.58 16.55 10.50
C GLU A 39 8.61 15.30 9.61
N VAL A 40 8.40 15.45 8.29
CA VAL A 40 8.53 14.34 7.34
C VAL A 40 9.96 13.80 7.32
N ASP A 41 10.98 14.66 7.27
CA ASP A 41 12.38 14.21 7.29
C ASP A 41 12.72 13.46 8.58
N THR A 42 12.21 13.93 9.71
CA THR A 42 12.34 13.27 11.01
C THR A 42 11.69 11.89 11.00
N GLU A 43 10.43 11.78 10.55
CA GLU A 43 9.72 10.50 10.44
C GLU A 43 10.48 9.48 9.59
N LEU A 44 10.95 9.92 8.41
CA LEU A 44 11.65 9.04 7.47
C LEU A 44 13.04 8.64 7.99
N SER A 45 13.79 9.58 8.55
CA SER A 45 15.15 9.33 9.06
C SER A 45 15.17 8.38 10.26
N ILE A 46 14.21 8.54 11.18
CA ILE A 46 14.07 7.64 12.34
C ILE A 46 13.68 6.25 11.87
N ALA A 47 12.70 6.14 10.95
CA ALA A 47 12.29 4.86 10.38
C ALA A 47 13.46 4.15 9.67
N GLU A 48 14.19 4.85 8.80
CA GLU A 48 15.40 4.33 8.12
C GLU A 48 16.40 3.75 9.12
N LYS A 49 16.78 4.53 10.13
CA LYS A 49 17.76 4.13 11.15
C LYS A 49 17.36 2.84 11.85
N TYR A 50 16.10 2.74 12.28
CA TYR A 50 15.64 1.56 13.02
C TYR A 50 15.41 0.35 12.11
N ILE A 51 14.93 0.55 10.88
CA ILE A 51 14.81 -0.51 9.88
C ILE A 51 16.19 -1.10 9.58
N GLU A 52 17.18 -0.26 9.29
CA GLU A 52 18.54 -0.70 9.00
C GLU A 52 19.17 -1.40 10.20
N LYS A 53 19.00 -0.86 11.42
CA LYS A 53 19.48 -1.51 12.64
C LYS A 53 18.84 -2.88 12.90
N ALA A 54 17.56 -3.05 12.58
CA ALA A 54 16.82 -4.28 12.83
C ALA A 54 17.04 -5.35 11.75
N THR A 55 17.24 -4.93 10.50
CA THR A 55 17.20 -5.83 9.34
C THR A 55 18.53 -5.91 8.57
N GLY A 56 19.44 -4.95 8.76
CA GLY A 56 20.63 -4.78 7.93
C GLY A 56 20.34 -4.19 6.55
N VAL A 57 19.08 -3.82 6.25
CA VAL A 57 18.66 -3.28 4.96
C VAL A 57 18.28 -1.82 5.11
N ARG A 58 18.88 -0.95 4.29
CA ARG A 58 18.42 0.44 4.17
C ARG A 58 17.27 0.50 3.16
N PRO A 59 16.08 1.00 3.55
CA PRO A 59 14.92 1.02 2.65
C PRO A 59 15.13 2.03 1.52
N VAL A 60 14.77 1.65 0.29
CA VAL A 60 14.88 2.49 -0.91
C VAL A 60 13.52 2.85 -1.52
N CYS A 61 12.45 2.22 -1.06
CA CYS A 61 11.09 2.48 -1.49
C CYS A 61 10.21 2.80 -0.29
N PHE A 62 9.25 3.69 -0.51
CA PHE A 62 8.36 4.21 0.51
C PHE A 62 6.90 3.94 0.16
N ARG A 63 6.08 3.73 1.19
CA ARG A 63 4.62 3.84 1.09
C ARG A 63 4.15 4.70 2.24
N GLY A 64 3.26 5.65 2.00
CA GLY A 64 2.65 6.48 3.02
C GLY A 64 1.59 5.71 3.81
N PRO A 65 1.57 5.78 5.15
CA PRO A 65 0.46 5.27 5.95
C PRO A 65 -0.87 5.83 5.45
N GLY A 66 -1.89 5.00 5.37
CA GLY A 66 -3.19 5.42 4.83
C GLY A 66 -3.16 5.94 3.39
N PHE A 67 -2.14 5.56 2.59
CA PHE A 67 -1.90 6.09 1.24
C PHE A 67 -1.62 7.61 1.23
N SER A 68 -1.10 8.12 2.35
CA SER A 68 -0.76 9.52 2.53
C SER A 68 0.33 9.96 1.56
N LEU A 69 -0.01 10.94 0.71
CA LEU A 69 0.86 11.45 -0.35
C LEU A 69 0.77 12.97 -0.39
N SER A 70 1.91 13.67 -0.34
CA SER A 70 1.99 15.12 -0.53
C SER A 70 3.20 15.53 -1.33
N ARG A 71 3.19 16.77 -1.86
CA ARG A 71 4.39 17.35 -2.48
C ARG A 71 5.56 17.40 -1.49
N THR A 72 5.28 17.72 -0.23
CA THR A 72 6.27 17.73 0.85
C THR A 72 6.89 16.35 1.03
N VAL A 73 6.07 15.30 1.18
CA VAL A 73 6.54 13.91 1.31
C VAL A 73 7.42 13.52 0.14
N LEU A 74 6.94 13.72 -1.10
CA LEU A 74 7.71 13.39 -2.30
C LEU A 74 9.02 14.16 -2.42
N LYS A 75 9.02 15.45 -2.07
CA LYS A 75 10.24 16.29 -2.07
C LYS A 75 11.28 15.72 -1.11
N VAL A 76 10.88 15.35 0.11
CA VAL A 76 11.77 14.75 1.11
C VAL A 76 12.26 13.38 0.64
N LEU A 77 11.38 12.52 0.13
CA LEU A 77 11.77 11.22 -0.43
C LEU A 77 12.87 11.35 -1.50
N ALA A 78 12.70 12.28 -2.44
CA ALA A 78 13.71 12.56 -3.45
C ALA A 78 15.02 13.11 -2.85
N LYS A 79 14.94 14.05 -1.89
CA LYS A 79 16.13 14.57 -1.18
C LYS A 79 16.91 13.48 -0.44
N ARG A 80 16.21 12.50 0.12
CA ARG A 80 16.81 11.37 0.86
C ARG A 80 17.28 10.23 -0.04
N GLY A 81 17.02 10.33 -1.35
CA GLY A 81 17.49 9.37 -2.34
C GLY A 81 16.63 8.12 -2.49
N TYR A 82 15.33 8.19 -2.18
CA TYR A 82 14.41 7.08 -2.45
C TYR A 82 14.30 6.83 -3.95
N LEU A 83 14.23 5.55 -4.31
CA LEU A 83 13.98 5.09 -5.67
C LEU A 83 12.52 5.28 -6.06
N CYS A 84 11.61 4.95 -5.14
CA CYS A 84 10.19 4.91 -5.45
C CYS A 84 9.25 5.28 -4.30
N ASP A 85 8.09 5.83 -4.66
CA ASP A 85 6.90 5.92 -3.82
C ASP A 85 5.82 4.96 -4.35
N ALA A 86 5.12 4.28 -3.44
CA ALA A 86 4.06 3.35 -3.74
C ALA A 86 2.76 3.69 -2.99
N SER A 87 2.47 4.99 -2.87
CA SER A 87 1.40 5.54 -2.03
C SER A 87 0.17 5.94 -2.83
N THR A 88 0.30 6.30 -4.11
CA THR A 88 -0.89 6.62 -4.93
C THR A 88 -1.88 5.47 -4.95
N PHE A 89 -3.12 5.76 -4.56
CA PHE A 89 -4.22 4.79 -4.53
C PHE A 89 -5.41 5.27 -5.39
N PRO A 90 -5.48 4.87 -6.68
CA PRO A 90 -6.53 5.34 -7.58
C PRO A 90 -7.88 4.70 -7.31
N THR A 91 -8.77 5.38 -6.60
CA THR A 91 -10.14 4.89 -6.35
C THR A 91 -11.19 5.98 -6.37
N PHE A 92 -12.39 5.67 -6.88
CA PHE A 92 -13.56 6.55 -6.76
C PHE A 92 -14.28 6.40 -5.41
N LEU A 93 -13.93 5.37 -4.62
CA LEU A 93 -14.65 5.01 -3.40
C LEU A 93 -14.22 5.81 -2.17
N GLY A 94 -13.20 6.67 -2.27
CA GLY A 94 -12.71 7.47 -1.14
C GLY A 94 -13.83 8.23 -0.40
N PRO A 95 -14.71 8.99 -1.09
CA PRO A 95 -15.84 9.66 -0.46
C PRO A 95 -16.86 8.72 0.20
N LEU A 96 -17.09 7.54 -0.38
CA LEU A 96 -18.01 6.54 0.17
C LEU A 96 -17.41 5.87 1.42
N ALA A 97 -16.13 5.53 1.39
CA ALA A 97 -15.39 5.02 2.54
C ALA A 97 -15.39 6.03 3.69
N ARG A 98 -15.22 7.32 3.38
CA ARG A 98 -15.33 8.41 4.35
C ARG A 98 -16.72 8.50 4.97
N ALA A 99 -17.76 8.45 4.15
CA ALA A 99 -19.14 8.52 4.62
C ALA A 99 -19.46 7.32 5.53
N TYR A 100 -19.09 6.11 5.11
CA TYR A 100 -19.23 4.91 5.93
C TYR A 100 -18.49 5.05 7.26
N TYR A 101 -17.22 5.45 7.23
CA TYR A 101 -16.41 5.67 8.43
C TYR A 101 -17.07 6.66 9.40
N PHE A 102 -17.55 7.81 8.90
CA PHE A 102 -18.22 8.80 9.73
C PHE A 102 -19.56 8.31 10.30
N MET A 103 -20.26 7.44 9.60
CA MET A 103 -21.51 6.84 10.10
C MET A 103 -21.25 5.77 11.17
N THR A 104 -20.13 5.06 11.11
CA THR A 104 -19.84 3.93 12.01
C THR A 104 -18.87 4.25 13.15
N SER A 105 -18.19 5.40 13.10
CA SER A 105 -17.21 5.80 14.12
C SER A 105 -17.86 6.50 15.31
N LYS A 106 -17.45 6.13 16.54
CA LYS A 106 -17.84 6.80 17.79
C LYS A 106 -16.87 7.93 18.17
N LEU A 107 -16.40 8.71 17.20
CA LEU A 107 -15.38 9.75 17.42
C LEU A 107 -16.04 11.12 17.72
N SER A 108 -15.32 11.97 18.45
CA SER A 108 -15.76 13.35 18.69
C SER A 108 -15.75 14.17 17.40
N LYS A 109 -16.48 15.31 17.37
CA LYS A 109 -16.51 16.19 16.19
C LYS A 109 -15.10 16.69 15.81
N GLU A 110 -14.24 16.95 16.79
CA GLU A 110 -12.86 17.42 16.55
C GLU A 110 -11.97 16.32 15.94
N GLU A 111 -12.10 15.07 16.42
CA GLU A 111 -11.41 13.92 15.83
C GLU A 111 -11.91 13.62 14.41
N LEU A 112 -13.21 13.83 14.14
CA LEU A 112 -13.76 13.68 12.81
C LEU A 112 -13.24 14.74 11.84
N GLU A 113 -13.08 15.99 12.29
CA GLU A 113 -12.50 17.09 11.50
C GLU A 113 -11.04 16.82 11.12
N GLN A 114 -10.20 16.42 12.09
CA GLN A 114 -8.81 16.03 11.82
C GLN A 114 -8.72 14.88 10.82
N ARG A 115 -9.74 14.02 10.79
CA ARG A 115 -9.78 12.81 9.95
C ARG A 115 -10.50 12.97 8.61
N LYS A 116 -11.03 14.16 8.28
CA LYS A 116 -11.71 14.42 6.99
C LYS A 116 -10.86 14.18 5.77
N GLN A 117 -9.53 14.34 5.90
CA GLN A 117 -8.57 14.16 4.82
C GLN A 117 -8.01 12.72 4.73
N LEU A 118 -8.37 11.82 5.65
CA LEU A 118 -7.88 10.43 5.66
C LEU A 118 -8.36 9.59 4.47
N PHE A 119 -9.41 10.05 3.79
CA PHE A 119 -10.03 9.33 2.72
C PHE A 119 -9.83 10.10 1.42
N GLY A 120 -9.31 9.41 0.41
CA GLY A 120 -9.06 9.95 -0.92
C GLY A 120 -10.29 10.66 -1.50
N ARG A 121 -10.03 11.51 -2.49
CA ARG A 121 -11.05 12.28 -3.20
C ARG A 121 -11.56 11.49 -4.39
N PHE A 122 -12.75 11.82 -4.88
CA PHE A 122 -13.30 11.22 -6.11
C PHE A 122 -12.32 11.38 -7.29
N LYS A 123 -11.63 12.52 -7.39
CA LYS A 123 -10.63 12.78 -8.44
C LYS A 123 -9.46 11.79 -8.44
N ASP A 124 -9.19 11.12 -7.31
CA ASP A 124 -8.09 10.16 -7.23
C ASP A 124 -8.33 8.91 -8.09
N GLY A 125 -9.59 8.57 -8.40
CA GLY A 125 -9.90 7.47 -9.33
C GLY A 125 -9.36 7.70 -10.75
N PHE A 126 -9.16 8.96 -11.16
CA PHE A 126 -8.56 9.30 -12.47
C PHE A 126 -7.04 9.17 -12.49
N ARG A 127 -6.38 8.95 -11.35
CA ARG A 127 -4.93 8.72 -11.32
C ARG A 127 -4.56 7.47 -12.12
N PRO A 128 -3.39 7.45 -12.77
CA PRO A 128 -2.94 6.30 -13.54
C PRO A 128 -2.72 5.08 -12.64
N LEU A 129 -2.98 3.89 -13.20
CA LEU A 129 -2.64 2.61 -12.57
C LEU A 129 -1.27 2.09 -12.98
N LYS A 130 -0.70 2.64 -14.06
CA LYS A 130 0.61 2.26 -14.56
C LYS A 130 1.69 3.08 -13.86
N PRO A 131 2.89 2.53 -13.67
CA PRO A 131 4.03 3.27 -13.18
C PRO A 131 4.31 4.54 -13.99
N TYR A 132 4.75 5.59 -13.31
CA TYR A 132 5.13 6.86 -13.93
C TYR A 132 6.31 7.49 -13.21
N ARG A 133 6.98 8.44 -13.87
CA ARG A 133 8.08 9.21 -13.30
C ARG A 133 7.59 10.56 -12.82
N LEU A 134 7.93 10.91 -11.60
CA LEU A 134 7.78 12.25 -11.05
C LEU A 134 9.10 13.00 -11.20
N ARG A 135 9.05 14.18 -11.81
CA ARG A 135 10.20 15.11 -11.88
C ARG A 135 10.02 16.18 -10.83
N LEU A 136 10.81 16.11 -9.77
CA LEU A 136 10.83 17.07 -8.67
C LEU A 136 12.08 17.95 -8.81
N GLU A 137 12.09 19.09 -8.13
CA GLU A 137 13.28 19.95 -8.07
C GLU A 137 14.47 19.23 -7.41
N SER A 138 14.19 18.37 -6.42
CA SER A 138 15.17 17.59 -5.67
C SER A 138 15.60 16.28 -6.34
N GLY A 139 15.02 15.91 -7.49
CA GLY A 139 15.37 14.67 -8.20
C GLY A 139 14.18 14.01 -8.91
N ASN A 140 14.42 12.80 -9.41
CA ASN A 140 13.37 11.98 -10.03
C ASN A 140 12.93 10.88 -9.06
N LEU A 141 11.63 10.60 -9.04
CA LEU A 141 11.06 9.49 -8.26
C LEU A 141 10.18 8.62 -9.16
N VAL A 142 10.24 7.31 -8.99
CA VAL A 142 9.28 6.40 -9.64
C VAL A 142 8.05 6.26 -8.76
N GLU A 143 6.87 6.45 -9.32
CA GLU A 143 5.64 6.09 -8.63
C GLU A 143 5.18 4.69 -9.08
N LEU A 144 4.82 3.85 -8.10
CA LEU A 144 4.18 2.56 -8.30
C LEU A 144 2.77 2.55 -7.67
N PRO A 145 1.72 2.91 -8.43
CA PRO A 145 0.36 2.99 -7.89
C PRO A 145 -0.14 1.67 -7.29
N VAL A 146 -0.79 1.78 -6.13
CA VAL A 146 -1.54 0.69 -5.51
C VAL A 146 -2.71 0.34 -6.43
N THR A 147 -2.82 -0.94 -6.79
CA THR A 147 -3.69 -1.34 -7.89
C THR A 147 -5.15 -1.46 -7.46
N THR A 148 -6.01 -0.76 -8.18
CA THR A 148 -7.45 -1.03 -8.21
C THR A 148 -7.84 -1.65 -9.56
N MET A 149 -9.01 -2.28 -9.62
CA MET A 149 -9.53 -2.91 -10.83
C MET A 149 -9.55 -1.88 -11.98
N PRO A 150 -8.95 -2.19 -13.14
CA PRO A 150 -9.03 -1.30 -14.30
C PRO A 150 -10.49 -0.99 -14.68
N VAL A 151 -10.71 0.20 -15.24
CA VAL A 151 -12.05 0.78 -15.52
C VAL A 151 -12.83 1.15 -14.26
N PHE A 152 -13.09 0.21 -13.35
CA PHE A 152 -14.00 0.41 -12.21
C PHE A 152 -13.36 1.10 -11.01
N LYS A 153 -12.02 1.00 -10.87
CA LYS A 153 -11.23 1.58 -9.77
C LYS A 153 -11.67 1.11 -8.37
N ILE A 154 -12.10 -0.15 -8.28
CA ILE A 154 -12.48 -0.83 -7.04
C ILE A 154 -11.24 -1.56 -6.47
N PRO A 155 -10.98 -1.54 -5.15
CA PRO A 155 -9.82 -2.21 -4.54
C PRO A 155 -9.82 -3.74 -4.71
N ILE A 156 -8.69 -4.32 -5.10
CA ILE A 156 -8.57 -5.76 -5.43
C ILE A 156 -7.60 -6.53 -4.50
N HIS A 157 -7.32 -5.98 -3.31
CA HIS A 157 -6.32 -6.53 -2.38
C HIS A 157 -6.86 -7.71 -1.56
N ALA A 158 -5.95 -8.48 -0.96
CA ALA A 158 -6.30 -9.75 -0.31
C ALA A 158 -7.40 -9.60 0.75
N SER A 159 -7.36 -8.56 1.58
CA SER A 159 -8.36 -8.33 2.62
C SER A 159 -9.79 -8.20 2.04
N TYR A 160 -9.95 -7.55 0.88
CA TYR A 160 -11.26 -7.44 0.21
C TYR A 160 -11.73 -8.77 -0.37
N VAL A 161 -10.81 -9.54 -0.95
CA VAL A 161 -11.10 -10.88 -1.49
C VAL A 161 -11.47 -11.85 -0.36
N LEU A 162 -10.76 -11.80 0.75
CA LEU A 162 -11.04 -12.60 1.95
C LEU A 162 -12.40 -12.25 2.54
N TYR A 163 -12.70 -10.95 2.67
CA TYR A 163 -14.01 -10.49 3.14
C TYR A 163 -15.15 -10.99 2.25
N LEU A 164 -15.03 -10.86 0.92
CA LEU A 164 -16.00 -11.41 -0.02
C LEU A 164 -16.09 -12.94 0.09
N GLY A 165 -14.97 -13.60 0.38
CA GLY A 165 -14.86 -15.04 0.59
C GLY A 165 -15.63 -15.56 1.81
N VAL A 166 -15.91 -14.70 2.80
CA VAL A 166 -16.82 -15.03 3.92
C VAL A 166 -18.21 -15.37 3.41
N PHE A 167 -18.69 -14.63 2.39
CA PHE A 167 -20.02 -14.82 1.81
C PHE A 167 -20.00 -15.88 0.71
N SER A 168 -19.00 -15.86 -0.18
CA SER A 168 -18.86 -16.83 -1.26
C SER A 168 -17.41 -16.93 -1.74
N PRO A 169 -16.70 -18.04 -1.45
CA PRO A 169 -15.35 -18.27 -1.95
C PRO A 169 -15.26 -18.29 -3.49
N ALA A 170 -16.31 -18.78 -4.16
CA ALA A 170 -16.37 -18.82 -5.62
C ALA A 170 -16.46 -17.40 -6.21
N LEU A 171 -17.34 -16.56 -5.67
CA LEU A 171 -17.50 -15.17 -6.12
C LEU A 171 -16.24 -14.35 -5.82
N ALA A 172 -15.61 -14.55 -4.66
CA ALA A 172 -14.34 -13.91 -4.32
C ALA A 172 -13.24 -14.20 -5.36
N MET A 173 -13.10 -15.46 -5.75
CA MET A 173 -12.11 -15.85 -6.75
C MET A 173 -12.49 -15.42 -8.18
N LEU A 174 -13.79 -15.40 -8.52
CA LEU A 174 -14.25 -14.84 -9.80
C LEU A 174 -13.93 -13.34 -9.88
N TYR A 175 -14.21 -12.60 -8.81
CA TYR A 175 -13.89 -11.18 -8.67
C TYR A 175 -12.39 -10.93 -8.86
N PHE A 176 -11.53 -11.66 -8.13
CA PHE A 176 -10.08 -11.49 -8.24
C PHE A 176 -9.54 -11.88 -9.61
N ARG A 177 -9.97 -13.00 -10.18
CA ARG A 177 -9.54 -13.41 -11.54
C ARG A 177 -9.97 -12.41 -12.61
N THR A 178 -11.17 -11.84 -12.48
CA THR A 178 -11.65 -10.79 -13.39
C THR A 178 -10.77 -9.55 -13.27
N ALA A 179 -10.42 -9.13 -12.06
CA ALA A 179 -9.50 -8.02 -11.84
C ALA A 179 -8.13 -8.25 -12.51
N ILE A 180 -7.55 -9.43 -12.32
CA ILE A 180 -6.25 -9.80 -12.91
C ILE A 180 -6.34 -9.89 -14.44
N ALA A 181 -7.43 -10.44 -15.00
CA ALA A 181 -7.67 -10.47 -16.44
C ALA A 181 -7.77 -9.06 -17.03
N LEU A 182 -8.45 -8.13 -16.35
CA LEU A 182 -8.50 -6.72 -16.74
C LEU A 182 -7.12 -6.06 -16.63
N CYS A 183 -6.35 -6.33 -15.57
CA CYS A 183 -4.97 -5.83 -15.48
C CYS A 183 -4.14 -6.27 -16.69
N ARG A 184 -4.27 -7.51 -17.13
CA ARG A 184 -3.60 -8.01 -18.34
C ARG A 184 -4.08 -7.29 -19.59
N LEU A 185 -5.40 -7.17 -19.78
CA LEU A 185 -6.01 -6.48 -20.92
C LEU A 185 -5.53 -5.03 -21.04
N PHE A 186 -5.47 -4.30 -19.93
CA PHE A 186 -5.05 -2.90 -19.89
C PHE A 186 -3.53 -2.71 -19.71
N ARG A 187 -2.74 -3.80 -19.66
CA ARG A 187 -1.29 -3.82 -19.43
C ARG A 187 -0.88 -3.06 -18.16
N VAL A 188 -1.61 -3.30 -17.08
CA VAL A 188 -1.31 -2.83 -15.72
C VAL A 188 -0.50 -3.91 -15.01
N GLN A 189 0.59 -3.51 -14.36
CA GLN A 189 1.38 -4.35 -13.47
C GLN A 189 0.77 -4.26 -12.06
N PRO A 190 0.09 -5.30 -11.56
CA PRO A 190 -0.64 -5.20 -10.30
C PRO A 190 0.31 -5.18 -9.09
N SER A 191 0.11 -4.22 -8.19
CA SER A 191 0.65 -4.18 -6.82
C SER A 191 -0.46 -4.55 -5.83
N ILE A 192 -0.38 -5.75 -5.26
CA ILE A 192 -1.37 -6.31 -4.33
C ILE A 192 -0.88 -6.14 -2.88
N LEU A 193 -1.75 -5.64 -2.01
CA LEU A 193 -1.46 -5.47 -0.59
C LEU A 193 -1.85 -6.72 0.19
N LEU A 194 -0.98 -7.07 1.13
CA LEU A 194 -1.13 -8.15 2.09
C LEU A 194 -0.86 -7.58 3.48
N HIS A 195 -1.61 -8.02 4.48
CA HIS A 195 -1.43 -7.67 5.88
C HIS A 195 -1.27 -8.94 6.73
N PRO A 196 -0.62 -8.89 7.90
CA PRO A 196 -0.56 -10.04 8.80
C PRO A 196 -1.94 -10.65 9.11
N LEU A 197 -2.94 -9.78 9.30
CA LEU A 197 -4.33 -10.20 9.51
C LEU A 197 -4.94 -10.94 8.33
N ASP A 198 -4.39 -10.89 7.12
CA ASP A 198 -4.88 -11.70 5.99
C ASP A 198 -4.52 -13.19 6.15
N PHE A 199 -3.53 -13.50 7.00
CA PHE A 199 -3.06 -14.87 7.28
C PHE A 199 -3.54 -15.41 8.63
N MET A 200 -3.96 -14.54 9.55
CA MET A 200 -4.40 -14.90 10.90
C MET A 200 -5.92 -15.08 10.97
N GLY A 201 -6.40 -15.97 11.85
CA GLY A 201 -7.82 -16.21 12.07
C GLY A 201 -8.29 -15.99 13.50
N CYS A 202 -9.54 -16.38 13.77
CA CYS A 202 -10.11 -16.36 15.12
C CYS A 202 -9.41 -17.31 16.10
N ASP A 203 -8.68 -18.29 15.57
CA ASP A 203 -7.83 -19.24 16.28
C ASP A 203 -6.47 -18.66 16.72
N ASP A 204 -6.02 -17.56 16.10
CA ASP A 204 -4.79 -16.88 16.48
C ASP A 204 -5.04 -15.69 17.42
N LEU A 205 -6.04 -14.86 17.09
CA LEU A 205 -6.38 -13.63 17.83
C LEU A 205 -7.90 -13.49 17.97
N PRO A 206 -8.51 -14.17 18.95
CA PRO A 206 -9.96 -14.12 19.17
C PRO A 206 -10.49 -12.70 19.39
N GLU A 207 -9.71 -11.82 20.03
CA GLU A 207 -10.12 -10.43 20.30
C GLU A 207 -10.38 -9.61 19.03
N LEU A 208 -9.80 -10.02 17.89
CA LEU A 208 -9.95 -9.34 16.60
C LEU A 208 -11.01 -9.98 15.71
N ALA A 209 -11.83 -10.91 16.20
CA ALA A 209 -12.85 -11.60 15.39
C ALA A 209 -13.88 -10.65 14.73
N PHE A 210 -14.02 -9.42 15.23
CA PHE A 210 -14.87 -8.38 14.64
C PHE A 210 -14.28 -7.75 13.37
N PHE A 211 -12.97 -7.87 13.14
CA PHE A 211 -12.34 -7.37 11.93
C PHE A 211 -12.79 -8.18 10.70
N PRO A 212 -12.83 -7.57 9.50
CA PRO A 212 -13.22 -8.26 8.28
C PRO A 212 -12.49 -9.59 8.07
N ALA A 213 -13.26 -10.67 7.89
CA ALA A 213 -12.79 -12.05 7.71
C ALA A 213 -11.96 -12.65 8.87
N MET A 214 -11.85 -11.98 10.03
CA MET A 214 -11.19 -12.55 11.22
C MET A 214 -12.08 -13.54 11.97
N ASN A 215 -13.37 -13.63 11.64
CA ASN A 215 -14.27 -14.70 12.10
C ASN A 215 -13.97 -16.06 11.45
N LEU A 216 -13.13 -16.11 10.42
CA LEU A 216 -12.68 -17.36 9.79
C LEU A 216 -11.44 -17.92 10.50
N PRO A 217 -11.29 -19.24 10.57
CA PRO A 217 -10.05 -19.85 11.03
C PRO A 217 -8.91 -19.62 10.03
N SER A 218 -7.68 -19.52 10.55
CA SER A 218 -6.45 -19.20 9.83
C SER A 218 -6.25 -20.06 8.58
N TYR A 219 -6.44 -21.39 8.70
CA TYR A 219 -6.24 -22.33 7.59
C TYR A 219 -7.11 -22.02 6.36
N LYS A 220 -8.33 -21.50 6.54
CA LYS A 220 -9.20 -21.10 5.40
C LYS A 220 -8.66 -19.86 4.70
N LYS A 221 -8.10 -18.93 5.47
CA LYS A 221 -7.53 -17.68 4.94
C LYS A 221 -6.23 -17.96 4.21
N VAL A 222 -5.36 -18.79 4.79
CA VAL A 222 -4.14 -19.29 4.14
C VAL A 222 -4.47 -20.05 2.84
N ALA A 223 -5.52 -20.88 2.83
CA ALA A 223 -5.96 -21.57 1.62
C ALA A 223 -6.48 -20.62 0.53
N MET A 224 -7.20 -19.56 0.90
CA MET A 224 -7.61 -18.51 -0.06
C MET A 224 -6.40 -17.72 -0.56
N MET A 225 -5.48 -17.36 0.33
CA MET A 225 -4.26 -16.64 -0.02
C MET A 225 -3.40 -17.42 -1.01
N SER A 226 -3.25 -18.73 -0.81
CA SER A 226 -2.59 -19.63 -1.76
C SER A 226 -3.19 -19.50 -3.16
N LYS A 227 -4.52 -19.49 -3.28
CA LYS A 227 -5.21 -19.28 -4.58
C LYS A 227 -4.96 -17.89 -5.17
N ILE A 228 -4.94 -16.84 -4.34
CA ILE A 228 -4.64 -15.47 -4.77
C ILE A 228 -3.22 -15.40 -5.33
N ILE A 229 -2.24 -15.95 -4.60
CA ILE A 229 -0.83 -15.98 -5.02
C ILE A 229 -0.68 -16.79 -6.30
N SER A 230 -1.29 -17.98 -6.41
CA SER A 230 -1.25 -18.79 -7.65
C SER A 230 -1.75 -18.00 -8.86
N VAL A 231 -2.90 -17.32 -8.76
CA VAL A 231 -3.42 -16.50 -9.86
C VAL A 231 -2.43 -15.40 -10.28
N LEU A 232 -1.72 -14.80 -9.33
CA LEU A 232 -0.69 -13.80 -9.62
C LEU A 232 0.53 -14.42 -10.31
N THR A 233 1.08 -15.51 -9.78
CA THR A 233 2.27 -16.18 -10.33
C THR A 233 2.02 -16.83 -11.68
N ASP A 234 0.79 -17.30 -11.95
CA ASP A 234 0.40 -17.85 -13.25
C ASP A 234 0.27 -16.74 -14.32
N SER A 235 0.02 -15.51 -13.89
CA SER A 235 -0.29 -14.38 -14.78
C SER A 235 0.86 -13.41 -14.97
N TYR A 236 1.77 -13.31 -13.99
CA TYR A 236 2.82 -12.30 -13.92
C TYR A 236 4.10 -12.86 -13.29
N SER A 237 5.25 -12.33 -13.72
CA SER A 237 6.49 -12.45 -12.95
C SER A 237 6.38 -11.58 -11.70
N VAL A 238 6.42 -12.20 -10.52
CA VAL A 238 6.33 -11.51 -9.23
C VAL A 238 7.72 -11.01 -8.84
N LEU A 239 7.81 -9.73 -8.49
CA LEU A 239 9.04 -9.01 -8.16
C LEU A 239 8.88 -8.26 -6.85
N THR A 240 10.00 -7.90 -6.23
CA THR A 240 9.99 -6.88 -5.18
C THR A 240 9.64 -5.51 -5.77
N ILE A 241 9.29 -4.55 -4.90
CA ILE A 241 8.90 -3.20 -5.31
C ILE A 241 10.07 -2.48 -5.96
N SER A 242 11.28 -2.54 -5.40
CA SER A 242 12.48 -1.94 -6.00
C SER A 242 12.90 -2.62 -7.31
N GLN A 243 12.80 -3.94 -7.42
CA GLN A 243 13.05 -4.66 -8.68
C GLN A 243 12.10 -4.18 -9.77
N HIS A 244 10.81 -4.06 -9.45
CA HIS A 244 9.81 -3.55 -10.37
C HIS A 244 10.10 -2.08 -10.74
N ALA A 245 10.41 -1.23 -9.76
CA ALA A 245 10.78 0.17 -9.97
C ALA A 245 11.99 0.32 -10.92
N HIS A 246 13.04 -0.48 -10.73
CA HIS A 246 14.20 -0.50 -11.62
C HIS A 246 13.83 -0.98 -13.04
N GLN A 247 13.01 -2.01 -13.16
CA GLN A 247 12.62 -2.54 -14.46
C GLN A 247 11.81 -1.52 -15.26
N VAL A 248 10.86 -0.82 -14.63
CA VAL A 248 10.04 0.19 -15.32
C VAL A 248 10.81 1.48 -15.56
N ALA A 249 11.77 1.84 -14.70
CA ALA A 249 12.61 3.01 -14.89
C ALA A 249 13.55 2.89 -16.11
N ARG A 250 13.95 1.66 -16.49
CA ARG A 250 14.77 1.38 -17.69
C ARG A 250 13.99 1.51 -19.01
N VAL A 251 12.66 1.52 -18.96
CA VAL A 251 11.84 1.68 -20.16
C VAL A 251 11.78 3.16 -20.53
N ASP A 252 12.39 3.54 -21.65
CA ASP A 252 12.50 4.94 -22.12
C ASP A 252 11.15 5.68 -22.29
N LYS A 253 10.04 4.95 -22.28
CA LYS A 253 8.67 5.47 -22.49
C LYS A 253 7.86 5.64 -21.20
N MET A 254 8.46 5.60 -20.02
CA MET A 254 7.71 5.82 -18.78
C MET A 254 7.12 7.25 -18.77
N PRO A 255 5.79 7.41 -18.58
CA PRO A 255 5.16 8.73 -18.59
C PRO A 255 5.79 9.65 -17.55
N LEU A 256 6.13 10.86 -17.97
CA LEU A 256 6.62 11.91 -17.08
C LEU A 256 5.43 12.74 -16.59
N MET A 257 5.19 12.74 -15.29
CA MET A 257 4.11 13.50 -14.67
C MET A 257 4.67 14.76 -14.01
N PRO A 258 4.09 15.94 -14.27
CA PRO A 258 4.52 17.18 -13.63
C PRO A 258 4.18 17.16 -12.13
N PRO A 259 4.89 17.94 -11.29
CA PRO A 259 4.55 18.11 -9.88
C PRO A 259 3.10 18.55 -9.62
N SER A 260 2.50 19.23 -10.60
CA SER A 260 1.09 19.64 -10.58
C SER A 260 0.10 18.49 -10.67
N ALA A 261 0.49 17.35 -11.28
CA ALA A 261 -0.37 16.17 -11.37
C ALA A 261 -0.57 15.47 -10.02
N ILE A 262 0.26 15.78 -9.03
CA ILE A 262 0.13 15.30 -7.64
C ILE A 262 -0.92 16.11 -6.87
N ALA A 263 -1.42 17.23 -7.41
CA ALA A 263 -2.20 18.24 -6.70
C ALA A 263 -3.13 17.65 -5.62
N LEU A 264 -2.66 17.78 -4.37
CA LEU A 264 -3.44 17.72 -3.16
C LEU A 264 -4.55 18.75 -3.28
#